data_AF-A0A0N4TQH6-F1
#
_entry.id   AF-A0A0N4TQH6-F1
#
_cell.length_a   1.000
_cell.length_b   1.000
_cell.length_c   1.000
_cell.angle_alpha   90.00
_cell.angle_beta   90.00
_cell.angle_gamma   90.00
#
_symmetry.space_group_name_H-M   'P 1'
#
loop_
_entity.id
_entity.type
_entity.pdbx_description
1 polymer ?
#
loop_
_entity_poly.entity_id
_entity_poly.type
_entity_poly.pdbx_seq_one_letter_code
_entity_poly.pdbx_strand_id
1 'polypeptide(L)'
;MLLYVLLLLLCSEYHGHGEFTHHFNDFLRRKYGMKTQKLLERLDMGLSLWGSFGGKMDENDPVNKRPVLFVHGALSRAAVFLKHREYFIYRGYSWSELYATSYGNGLNSAIFDGVHCKYVKQIRQMLLAVNNYTKKTVDIIAHSMGSAVSRKAILGSSCFDTGELLGAPLTQLVNTFVTVGGTNHGLQTCPLIVPLCGSVSSLHCSSKLMKELNSQAYRFEGHSSYDIHSLSDTIIGLRCCNESCGVLPNRNESFKVADLDHFMLLSETITLQLSLLKQTDGRNSGNSITRIDDIDFDDDIKYR
;
A
#
# COMPACT_ATOMS: atom_id res chain seq x y z
N MET A 1 46.71 -5.31 5.66
CA MET A 1 45.82 -4.69 4.67
C MET A 1 44.71 -5.62 4.19
N LEU A 2 44.99 -6.86 3.76
CA LEU A 2 43.95 -7.81 3.32
C LEU A 2 42.88 -8.11 4.39
N LEU A 3 43.25 -8.21 5.67
CA LEU A 3 42.32 -8.49 6.77
C LEU A 3 41.36 -7.31 7.07
N TYR A 4 41.80 -6.07 6.84
CA TYR A 4 40.98 -4.86 7.01
C TYR A 4 40.01 -4.67 5.83
N VAL A 5 40.41 -5.06 4.62
CA VAL A 5 39.52 -5.09 3.45
C VAL A 5 38.46 -6.19 3.60
N LEU A 6 38.82 -7.35 4.19
CA LEU A 6 37.86 -8.41 4.51
C LEU A 6 36.88 -8.01 5.63
N LEU A 7 37.33 -7.24 6.63
CA LEU A 7 36.45 -6.70 7.68
C LEU A 7 35.54 -5.57 7.18
N LEU A 8 36.00 -4.75 6.21
CA LEU A 8 35.18 -3.74 5.55
C LEU A 8 34.15 -4.35 4.59
N LEU A 9 34.44 -5.50 3.98
CA LEU A 9 33.47 -6.29 3.21
C LEU A 9 32.45 -7.03 4.09
N LEU A 10 32.75 -7.27 5.37
CA LEU A 10 31.80 -7.79 6.36
C LEU A 10 30.96 -6.69 7.03
N CYS A 11 31.17 -5.42 6.66
CA CYS A 11 30.53 -4.27 7.28
C CYS A 11 29.93 -3.31 6.24
N SER A 12 29.07 -3.82 5.34
CA SER A 12 27.94 -3.06 4.77
C SER A 12 27.23 -3.86 3.68
N GLU A 13 26.51 -4.90 4.08
CA GLU A 13 25.37 -5.37 3.28
C GLU A 13 24.15 -5.44 4.20
N TYR A 14 23.72 -4.27 4.69
CA TYR A 14 22.31 -4.08 5.05
C TYR A 14 21.50 -4.01 3.74
N HIS A 15 21.54 -5.08 2.95
CA HIS A 15 20.61 -5.27 1.86
C HIS A 15 19.25 -5.53 2.52
N GLY A 16 18.29 -4.63 2.30
CA GLY A 16 16.98 -4.76 2.89
C GLY A 16 16.32 -6.06 2.45
N HIS A 17 16.31 -7.06 3.33
CA HIS A 17 15.65 -8.32 3.05
C HIS A 17 14.15 -8.06 2.83
N GLY A 18 13.66 -8.38 1.62
CA GLY A 18 12.25 -8.39 1.27
C GLY A 18 11.51 -9.61 1.83
N GLU A 19 11.81 -9.94 3.09
CA GLU A 19 11.33 -11.11 3.81
C GLU A 19 10.66 -10.71 5.11
N PHE A 20 9.69 -11.52 5.53
CA PHE A 20 9.20 -11.47 6.90
C PHE A 20 10.31 -11.95 7.84
N THR A 21 10.43 -11.26 8.97
CA THR A 21 11.30 -11.72 10.06
C THR A 21 10.85 -13.11 10.54
N HIS A 22 11.80 -13.89 11.06
CA HIS A 22 11.49 -15.19 11.65
C HIS A 22 10.41 -15.09 12.73
N HIS A 23 10.45 -14.03 13.55
CA HIS A 23 9.46 -13.79 14.60
C HIS A 23 8.05 -13.65 14.04
N PHE A 24 7.87 -12.81 13.02
CA PHE A 24 6.54 -12.62 12.42
C PHE A 24 6.06 -13.87 11.67
N ASN A 25 6.95 -14.59 11.00
CA ASN A 25 6.62 -15.89 10.40
C ASN A 25 6.16 -16.92 11.43
N ASP A 26 6.84 -17.00 12.57
CA ASP A 26 6.46 -17.87 13.68
C ASP A 26 5.09 -17.49 14.24
N PHE A 27 4.83 -16.20 14.42
CA PHE A 27 3.51 -15.71 14.80
C PHE A 27 2.43 -16.11 13.79
N LEU A 28 2.67 -15.89 12.48
CA LEU A 28 1.72 -16.24 11.43
C LEU A 28 1.43 -17.74 11.40
N ARG A 29 2.48 -18.57 11.51
CA ARG A 29 2.37 -20.03 11.56
C ARG A 29 1.56 -20.49 12.77
N ARG A 30 1.87 -19.98 13.97
CA ARG A 30 1.21 -20.38 15.21
C ARG A 30 -0.26 -19.92 15.27
N LYS A 31 -0.56 -18.71 14.78
CA LYS A 31 -1.90 -18.11 14.89
C LYS A 31 -2.83 -18.42 13.72
N TYR A 32 -2.31 -18.49 12.50
CA TYR A 32 -3.11 -18.62 11.27
C TYR A 32 -2.76 -19.84 10.42
N GLY A 33 -1.76 -20.63 10.83
CA GLY A 33 -1.32 -21.84 10.13
C GLY A 33 -0.38 -21.58 8.95
N MET A 34 0.30 -22.65 8.53
CA MET A 34 1.33 -22.63 7.47
C MET A 34 0.81 -22.10 6.12
N LYS A 35 -0.45 -22.38 5.77
CA LYS A 35 -1.04 -21.94 4.50
C LYS A 35 -1.12 -20.42 4.44
N THR A 36 -1.56 -19.78 5.52
CA THR A 36 -1.67 -18.32 5.62
C THR A 36 -0.28 -17.67 5.66
N GLN A 37 0.65 -18.25 6.42
CA GLN A 37 2.02 -17.79 6.49
C GLN A 37 2.66 -17.75 5.08
N LYS A 38 2.62 -18.86 4.32
CA LYS A 38 3.15 -18.92 2.95
C LYS A 38 2.46 -17.95 1.99
N LEU A 39 1.12 -17.83 2.10
CA LEU A 39 0.34 -16.91 1.28
C LEU A 39 0.79 -15.46 1.48
N LEU A 40 1.13 -15.07 2.71
CA LEU A 40 1.53 -13.70 3.02
C LEU A 40 3.02 -13.45 2.76
N GLU A 41 3.91 -14.42 3.03
CA GLU A 41 5.37 -14.23 2.93
C GLU A 41 5.88 -14.18 1.48
N ARG A 42 5.31 -14.98 0.59
CA ARG A 42 5.59 -14.92 -0.86
C ARG A 42 7.05 -15.07 -1.27
N LEU A 43 7.78 -16.00 -0.66
CA LEU A 43 9.16 -16.34 -1.07
C LEU A 43 9.25 -16.78 -2.55
N ASP A 44 8.13 -17.23 -3.14
CA ASP A 44 8.01 -17.60 -4.55
C ASP A 44 8.20 -16.43 -5.53
N MET A 45 8.21 -15.17 -5.07
CA MET A 45 8.19 -13.97 -5.92
C MET A 45 9.55 -13.39 -6.33
N GLY A 46 10.66 -14.09 -6.08
CA GLY A 46 11.98 -13.69 -6.59
C GLY A 46 13.12 -13.94 -5.60
N LEU A 47 13.41 -15.21 -5.32
CA LEU A 47 14.49 -15.65 -4.44
C LEU A 47 14.50 -14.90 -3.09
N SER A 48 13.32 -14.75 -2.49
CA SER A 48 13.10 -14.13 -1.18
C SER A 48 13.34 -12.61 -1.09
N LEU A 49 14.05 -11.97 -2.02
CA LEU A 49 14.32 -10.53 -1.95
C LEU A 49 13.12 -9.64 -2.29
N TRP A 50 12.13 -10.18 -3.02
CA TRP A 50 11.06 -9.38 -3.62
C TRP A 50 9.64 -9.79 -3.16
N GLY A 51 9.56 -10.67 -2.17
CA GLY A 51 8.31 -11.29 -1.70
C GLY A 51 7.46 -10.34 -0.87
N SER A 52 7.74 -10.27 0.42
CA SER A 52 6.95 -9.55 1.40
C SER A 52 7.83 -9.24 2.60
N PHE A 53 7.67 -8.10 3.24
CA PHE A 53 8.54 -7.71 4.35
C PHE A 53 7.77 -7.27 5.59
N GLY A 54 8.45 -7.39 6.73
CA GLY A 54 7.99 -6.84 8.01
C GLY A 54 8.17 -7.77 9.20
N GLY A 55 7.83 -7.25 10.36
CA GLY A 55 7.88 -7.97 11.63
C GLY A 55 9.07 -7.58 12.49
N LYS A 56 9.01 -8.04 13.75
CA LYS A 56 10.03 -7.77 14.76
C LYS A 56 11.26 -8.61 14.55
N MET A 57 12.44 -8.08 14.89
CA MET A 57 13.66 -8.90 14.90
C MET A 57 13.60 -9.97 15.99
N ASP A 58 13.07 -9.63 17.17
CA ASP A 58 12.83 -10.54 18.29
C ASP A 58 11.70 -10.04 19.21
N GLU A 59 11.45 -10.74 20.32
CA GLU A 59 10.37 -10.38 21.27
C GLU A 59 10.55 -9.00 21.91
N ASN A 60 11.79 -8.53 22.08
CA ASN A 60 12.13 -7.29 22.76
C ASN A 60 12.12 -6.08 21.81
N ASP A 61 11.97 -6.29 20.50
CA ASP A 61 11.89 -5.23 19.50
C ASP A 61 10.56 -4.46 19.66
N PRO A 62 10.59 -3.19 20.09
CA PRO A 62 9.39 -2.44 20.42
C PRO A 62 8.70 -1.90 19.16
N VAL A 63 7.37 -1.92 19.18
CA VAL A 63 6.54 -1.22 18.18
C VAL A 63 6.06 0.08 18.82
N ASN A 64 6.72 1.19 18.53
CA ASN A 64 6.47 2.48 19.16
C ASN A 64 5.42 3.28 18.38
N LYS A 65 5.57 3.33 17.06
CA LYS A 65 4.67 4.00 16.12
C LYS A 65 3.54 3.08 15.67
N ARG A 66 2.56 3.64 14.97
CA ARG A 66 1.57 2.84 14.24
C ARG A 66 2.29 2.09 13.11
N PRO A 67 2.04 0.78 12.94
CA PRO A 67 2.60 0.05 11.80
C PRO A 67 2.00 0.56 10.49
N VAL A 68 2.82 0.54 9.43
CA VAL A 68 2.44 0.91 8.07
C VAL A 68 2.36 -0.36 7.22
N LEU A 69 1.23 -0.55 6.55
CA LEU A 69 1.03 -1.59 5.54
C LEU A 69 1.07 -0.95 4.15
N PHE A 70 2.09 -1.30 3.37
CA PHE A 70 2.20 -0.89 1.97
C PHE A 70 1.53 -1.90 1.05
N VAL A 71 0.74 -1.41 0.09
CA VAL A 71 -0.03 -2.23 -0.85
C VAL A 71 0.26 -1.79 -2.29
N HIS A 72 0.88 -2.68 -3.06
CA HIS A 72 1.35 -2.36 -4.41
C HIS A 72 0.23 -2.39 -5.45
N GLY A 73 0.51 -1.85 -6.64
CA GLY A 73 -0.36 -1.83 -7.81
C GLY A 73 -0.32 -3.10 -8.66
N ALA A 74 -1.01 -3.05 -9.81
CA ALA A 74 -0.96 -4.10 -10.82
C ALA A 74 0.47 -4.30 -11.36
N LEU A 75 0.80 -5.53 -11.74
CA LEU A 75 2.12 -5.92 -12.31
C LEU A 75 3.33 -5.57 -11.41
N SER A 76 3.10 -5.30 -10.13
CA SER A 76 4.13 -4.94 -9.16
C SER A 76 4.21 -5.96 -8.01
N ARG A 77 5.08 -5.70 -7.04
CA ARG A 77 5.35 -6.52 -5.85
C ARG A 77 5.61 -5.62 -4.65
N ALA A 78 5.64 -6.19 -3.46
CA ALA A 78 6.04 -5.49 -2.23
C ALA A 78 7.39 -4.75 -2.36
N ALA A 79 8.30 -5.28 -3.18
CA ALA A 79 9.61 -4.69 -3.45
C ALA A 79 9.59 -3.23 -3.91
N VAL A 80 8.50 -2.75 -4.53
CA VAL A 80 8.36 -1.34 -4.95
C VAL A 80 8.45 -0.37 -3.76
N PHE A 81 8.17 -0.85 -2.55
CA PHE A 81 8.22 -0.07 -1.31
C PHE A 81 9.54 -0.21 -0.55
N LEU A 82 10.59 -0.84 -1.09
CA LEU A 82 11.88 -0.92 -0.39
C LEU A 82 12.47 0.46 -0.12
N LYS A 83 12.40 1.39 -1.09
CA LYS A 83 12.79 2.80 -0.87
C LYS A 83 11.94 3.49 0.20
N HIS A 84 10.64 3.18 0.28
CA HIS A 84 9.78 3.74 1.32
C HIS A 84 10.20 3.20 2.69
N ARG A 85 10.52 1.92 2.77
CA ARG A 85 10.97 1.27 4.00
C ARG A 85 12.26 1.91 4.50
N GLU A 86 13.25 2.04 3.63
CA GLU A 86 14.54 2.69 3.93
C GLU A 86 14.34 4.13 4.40
N TYR A 87 13.55 4.92 3.66
CA TYR A 87 13.26 6.30 4.03
C TYR A 87 12.52 6.39 5.38
N PHE A 88 11.52 5.54 5.63
CA PHE A 88 10.76 5.57 6.88
C PHE A 88 11.66 5.19 8.07
N ILE A 89 12.57 4.23 7.89
CA ILE A 89 13.59 3.88 8.88
C ILE A 89 14.52 5.07 9.15
N TYR A 90 15.01 5.73 8.09
CA TYR A 90 15.79 6.96 8.22
C TYR A 90 15.04 8.04 9.01
N ARG A 91 13.71 8.12 8.85
CA ARG A 91 12.82 9.02 9.61
C ARG A 91 12.33 8.43 10.95
N GLY A 92 13.03 7.44 11.46
CA GLY A 92 12.91 6.87 12.81
C GLY A 92 11.80 5.83 12.98
N TYR A 93 11.29 5.21 11.91
CA TYR A 93 10.53 3.95 12.04
C TYR A 93 11.48 2.78 12.28
N SER A 94 10.97 1.67 12.81
CA SER A 94 11.71 0.41 12.90
C SER A 94 11.22 -0.62 11.88
N TRP A 95 11.99 -1.69 11.69
CA TRP A 95 11.60 -2.84 10.85
C TRP A 95 10.28 -3.46 11.32
N SER A 96 10.03 -3.43 12.63
CA SER A 96 8.82 -3.89 13.32
C SER A 96 7.56 -3.09 13.01
N GLU A 97 7.70 -1.96 12.33
CA GLU A 97 6.61 -1.03 12.05
C GLU A 97 6.28 -0.96 10.55
N LEU A 98 7.00 -1.65 9.68
CA LEU A 98 6.88 -1.50 8.23
C LEU A 98 6.60 -2.85 7.57
N TYR A 99 5.46 -2.95 6.89
CA TYR A 99 4.93 -4.22 6.38
C TYR A 99 4.49 -4.09 4.93
N ALA A 100 4.70 -5.13 4.13
CA ALA A 100 4.13 -5.25 2.80
C ALA A 100 3.95 -6.72 2.43
N THR A 101 2.94 -7.04 1.64
CA THR A 101 2.78 -8.39 1.06
C THR A 101 2.53 -8.32 -0.44
N SER A 102 3.18 -9.19 -1.21
CA SER A 102 2.90 -9.30 -2.65
C SER A 102 1.64 -10.11 -2.90
N TYR A 103 0.66 -9.58 -3.62
CA TYR A 103 -0.48 -10.37 -4.11
C TYR A 103 -0.38 -10.60 -5.63
N GLY A 104 -1.04 -11.65 -6.13
CA GLY A 104 -0.93 -12.06 -7.53
C GLY A 104 0.45 -12.62 -7.88
N ASN A 105 0.79 -12.67 -9.16
CA ASN A 105 2.04 -13.28 -9.62
C ASN A 105 3.10 -12.22 -9.99
N GLY A 106 2.93 -10.97 -9.54
CA GLY A 106 3.76 -9.84 -9.91
C GLY A 106 3.83 -9.67 -11.43
N LEU A 107 5.05 -9.57 -11.97
CA LEU A 107 5.34 -9.47 -13.41
C LEU A 107 4.87 -10.68 -14.23
N ASN A 108 4.66 -11.84 -13.59
CA ASN A 108 4.15 -13.05 -14.24
C ASN A 108 2.62 -13.18 -14.17
N SER A 109 1.92 -12.16 -13.66
CA SER A 109 0.46 -12.15 -13.71
C SER A 109 0.07 -12.08 -15.18
N ALA A 110 -0.83 -12.98 -15.61
CA ALA A 110 -1.41 -12.90 -16.94
C ALA A 110 -1.87 -11.46 -17.15
N ILE A 111 -1.37 -10.88 -18.24
CA ILE A 111 -1.41 -9.45 -18.55
C ILE A 111 -2.85 -8.94 -18.28
N PHE A 112 -2.99 -8.09 -17.24
CA PHE A 112 -4.24 -7.48 -16.76
C PHE A 112 -5.26 -8.36 -16.01
N ASP A 113 -4.82 -9.18 -15.05
CA ASP A 113 -5.71 -9.77 -14.03
C ASP A 113 -6.57 -8.70 -13.34
N GLY A 114 -7.86 -8.97 -13.14
CA GLY A 114 -8.80 -8.07 -12.46
C GLY A 114 -8.55 -7.91 -10.96
N VAL A 115 -9.42 -7.16 -10.29
CA VAL A 115 -9.38 -7.00 -8.82
C VAL A 115 -10.03 -8.24 -8.19
N HIS A 116 -9.28 -9.33 -8.10
CA HIS A 116 -9.82 -10.62 -7.68
C HIS A 116 -10.03 -10.75 -6.17
N CYS A 117 -11.04 -11.55 -5.76
CA CYS A 117 -11.32 -11.84 -4.35
C CYS A 117 -10.10 -12.38 -3.61
N LYS A 118 -9.28 -13.22 -4.26
CA LYS A 118 -8.03 -13.75 -3.66
C LYS A 118 -7.07 -12.64 -3.23
N TYR A 119 -6.96 -11.55 -4.00
CA TYR A 119 -6.08 -10.41 -3.68
C TYR A 119 -6.65 -9.62 -2.51
N VAL A 120 -7.95 -9.35 -2.55
CA VAL A 120 -8.68 -8.68 -1.47
C VAL A 120 -8.55 -9.46 -0.15
N LYS A 121 -8.79 -10.78 -0.17
CA LYS A 121 -8.67 -11.65 1.01
C LYS A 121 -7.26 -11.67 1.56
N GLN A 122 -6.25 -11.68 0.69
CA GLN A 122 -4.84 -11.67 1.11
C GLN A 122 -4.49 -10.35 1.82
N ILE A 123 -4.83 -9.20 1.24
CA ILE A 123 -4.57 -7.88 1.88
C ILE A 123 -5.37 -7.73 3.18
N ARG A 124 -6.64 -8.18 3.19
CA ARG A 124 -7.45 -8.20 4.40
C ARG A 124 -6.82 -9.05 5.51
N GLN A 125 -6.32 -10.24 5.16
CA GLN A 125 -5.63 -11.13 6.09
C GLN A 125 -4.31 -10.52 6.60
N MET A 126 -3.57 -9.80 5.74
CA MET A 126 -2.36 -9.08 6.14
C MET A 126 -2.68 -7.96 7.13
N LEU A 127 -3.68 -7.13 6.84
CA LEU A 127 -4.14 -6.06 7.75
C LEU A 127 -4.52 -6.62 9.13
N LEU A 128 -5.30 -7.70 9.15
CA LEU A 128 -5.66 -8.38 10.39
C LEU A 128 -4.43 -8.93 11.12
N ALA A 129 -3.47 -9.52 10.41
CA ALA A 129 -2.26 -10.06 11.01
C ALA A 129 -1.39 -8.96 11.64
N VAL A 130 -1.15 -7.86 10.92
CA VAL A 130 -0.36 -6.71 11.41
C VAL A 130 -1.02 -6.08 12.64
N ASN A 131 -2.33 -5.81 12.59
CA ASN A 131 -3.08 -5.31 13.75
C ASN A 131 -2.98 -6.28 14.94
N ASN A 132 -3.18 -7.57 14.72
CA ASN A 132 -3.13 -8.58 15.77
C ASN A 132 -1.75 -8.77 16.39
N TYR A 133 -0.70 -8.59 15.59
CA TYR A 133 0.69 -8.78 15.96
C TYR A 133 1.23 -7.58 16.76
N THR A 134 0.92 -6.37 16.29
CA THR A 134 1.40 -5.11 16.87
C THR A 134 0.49 -4.56 17.97
N LYS A 135 -0.77 -5.01 18.02
CA LYS A 135 -1.84 -4.49 18.91
C LYS A 135 -2.13 -2.99 18.70
N LYS A 136 -1.91 -2.49 17.48
CA LYS A 136 -2.15 -1.09 17.09
C LYS A 136 -3.05 -1.00 15.87
N THR A 137 -3.72 0.14 15.71
CA THR A 137 -4.30 0.52 14.42
C THR A 137 -3.20 0.65 13.37
N VAL A 138 -3.54 0.40 12.11
CA VAL A 138 -2.59 0.29 11.00
C VAL A 138 -2.77 1.48 10.08
N ASP A 139 -1.66 2.09 9.68
CA ASP A 139 -1.63 3.07 8.59
C ASP A 139 -1.43 2.31 7.26
N ILE A 140 -2.09 2.74 6.19
CA ILE A 140 -2.01 2.07 4.88
C ILE A 140 -1.55 3.06 3.83
N ILE A 141 -0.55 2.68 3.04
CA ILE A 141 -0.16 3.37 1.80
C ILE A 141 -0.45 2.42 0.64
N ALA A 142 -1.37 2.80 -0.24
CA ALA A 142 -1.81 1.99 -1.35
C ALA A 142 -1.51 2.68 -2.68
N HIS A 143 -0.77 2.02 -3.57
CA HIS A 143 -0.42 2.54 -4.90
C HIS A 143 -1.30 1.94 -5.98
N SER A 144 -1.77 2.77 -6.93
CA SER A 144 -2.45 2.28 -8.14
C SER A 144 -3.64 1.37 -7.84
N MET A 145 -3.71 0.19 -8.45
CA MET A 145 -4.71 -0.86 -8.19
C MET A 145 -4.77 -1.29 -6.71
N GLY A 146 -3.66 -1.15 -5.97
CA GLY A 146 -3.60 -1.42 -4.54
C GLY A 146 -4.63 -0.62 -3.75
N SER A 147 -5.05 0.56 -4.26
CA SER A 147 -6.14 1.34 -3.68
C SER A 147 -7.46 0.57 -3.71
N ALA A 148 -7.90 0.08 -4.87
CA ALA A 148 -9.15 -0.67 -5.02
C ALA A 148 -9.14 -1.96 -4.19
N VAL A 149 -8.02 -2.69 -4.20
CA VAL A 149 -7.83 -3.91 -3.40
C VAL A 149 -7.97 -3.62 -1.91
N SER A 150 -7.27 -2.59 -1.42
CA SER A 150 -7.28 -2.22 0.01
C SER A 150 -8.64 -1.70 0.45
N ARG A 151 -9.28 -0.84 -0.35
CA ARG A 151 -10.63 -0.34 -0.07
C ARG A 151 -11.62 -1.49 0.05
N LYS A 152 -11.63 -2.45 -0.89
CA LYS A 152 -12.52 -3.63 -0.77
C LYS A 152 -12.16 -4.52 0.43
N ALA A 153 -10.87 -4.67 0.74
CA ALA A 153 -10.40 -5.42 1.90
C ALA A 153 -10.87 -4.79 3.22
N ILE A 154 -10.94 -3.45 3.29
CA ILE A 154 -11.42 -2.71 4.46
C ILE A 154 -12.95 -2.75 4.54
N LEU A 155 -13.65 -2.47 3.44
CA LEU A 155 -15.12 -2.45 3.41
C LEU A 155 -15.73 -3.82 3.76
N GLY A 156 -15.12 -4.91 3.30
CA GLY A 156 -15.63 -6.26 3.53
C GLY A 156 -16.85 -6.58 2.65
N SER A 157 -17.91 -7.11 3.26
CA SER A 157 -19.08 -7.67 2.56
C SER A 157 -18.71 -8.90 1.72
N SER A 158 -19.35 -9.13 0.57
CA SER A 158 -19.05 -10.26 -0.32
C SER A 158 -18.18 -9.84 -1.51
N CYS A 159 -17.38 -10.77 -2.02
CA CYS A 159 -16.67 -10.63 -3.28
C CYS A 159 -17.63 -10.75 -4.47
N PHE A 160 -17.51 -9.87 -5.47
CA PHE A 160 -18.40 -9.89 -6.63
C PHE A 160 -18.09 -11.01 -7.64
N ASP A 161 -16.83 -11.41 -7.75
CA ASP A 161 -16.35 -12.43 -8.69
C ASP A 161 -16.57 -13.87 -8.18
N THR A 162 -16.44 -14.11 -6.86
CA THR A 162 -16.58 -15.46 -6.27
C THR A 162 -17.79 -15.64 -5.36
N GLY A 163 -18.43 -14.56 -4.90
CA GLY A 163 -19.50 -14.61 -3.89
C GLY A 163 -19.03 -14.91 -2.46
N GLU A 164 -17.72 -15.12 -2.24
CA GLU A 164 -17.17 -15.41 -0.93
C GLU A 164 -17.33 -14.23 0.03
N LEU A 165 -17.63 -14.52 1.30
CA LEU A 165 -17.79 -13.51 2.34
C LEU A 165 -16.42 -13.06 2.88
N LEU A 166 -16.16 -11.75 2.84
CA LEU A 166 -14.99 -11.10 3.45
C LEU A 166 -15.24 -10.81 4.95
N GLY A 167 -16.49 -10.61 5.33
CA GLY A 167 -16.92 -10.30 6.69
C GLY A 167 -17.16 -8.80 6.92
N ALA A 168 -17.25 -8.41 8.19
CA ALA A 168 -17.56 -7.04 8.60
C ALA A 168 -16.49 -6.02 8.20
N PRO A 169 -16.81 -4.72 8.10
CA PRO A 169 -15.83 -3.68 7.82
C PRO A 169 -14.68 -3.64 8.84
N LEU A 170 -13.47 -3.33 8.39
CA LEU A 170 -12.26 -3.17 9.22
C LEU A 170 -11.85 -1.71 9.42
N THR A 171 -12.74 -0.76 9.13
CA THR A 171 -12.50 0.68 9.26
C THR A 171 -11.85 1.05 10.59
N GLN A 172 -12.31 0.45 11.69
CA GLN A 172 -11.81 0.71 13.06
C GLN A 172 -10.35 0.27 13.28
N LEU A 173 -9.81 -0.60 12.41
CA LEU A 173 -8.43 -1.07 12.50
C LEU A 173 -7.46 -0.19 11.71
N VAL A 174 -7.97 0.71 10.85
CA VAL A 174 -7.16 1.58 10.01
C VAL A 174 -7.18 3.00 10.57
N ASN A 175 -6.00 3.53 10.88
CA ASN A 175 -5.86 4.90 11.34
C ASN A 175 -5.85 5.85 10.14
N THR A 176 -4.78 5.81 9.33
CA THR A 176 -4.66 6.65 8.14
C THR A 176 -4.57 5.80 6.88
N PHE A 177 -5.37 6.13 5.86
CA PHE A 177 -5.30 5.54 4.53
C PHE A 177 -4.82 6.58 3.51
N VAL A 178 -3.65 6.36 2.91
CA VAL A 178 -3.12 7.20 1.83
C VAL A 178 -3.14 6.41 0.54
N THR A 179 -3.78 6.96 -0.48
CA THR A 179 -3.77 6.39 -1.83
C THR A 179 -2.92 7.25 -2.76
N VAL A 180 -1.96 6.64 -3.45
CA VAL A 180 -0.97 7.33 -4.30
C VAL A 180 -1.16 6.84 -5.73
N GLY A 181 -1.54 7.75 -6.65
CA GLY A 181 -1.90 7.38 -8.02
C GLY A 181 -3.00 6.30 -8.05
N GLY A 182 -3.91 6.32 -7.07
CA GLY A 182 -4.88 5.24 -6.86
C GLY A 182 -5.97 5.19 -7.92
N THR A 183 -6.40 3.98 -8.28
CA THR A 183 -7.51 3.77 -9.23
C THR A 183 -8.86 3.89 -8.51
N ASN A 184 -9.12 5.05 -7.89
CA ASN A 184 -10.23 5.26 -6.96
C ASN A 184 -11.60 5.26 -7.67
N HIS A 185 -11.64 5.77 -8.89
CA HIS A 185 -12.80 5.68 -9.78
C HIS A 185 -12.57 4.76 -11.00
N GLY A 186 -11.48 3.98 -10.99
CA GLY A 186 -11.10 3.09 -12.08
C GLY A 186 -9.97 3.65 -12.96
N LEU A 187 -9.98 3.25 -14.24
CA LEU A 187 -9.05 3.72 -15.29
C LEU A 187 -9.82 4.50 -16.37
N GLN A 188 -9.24 5.59 -16.89
CA GLN A 188 -9.84 6.42 -17.93
C GLN A 188 -10.07 5.62 -19.22
N THR A 189 -9.04 4.90 -19.67
CA THR A 189 -9.11 4.03 -20.85
C THR A 189 -9.18 2.59 -20.38
N CYS A 190 -10.41 2.08 -20.22
CA CYS A 190 -10.64 0.74 -19.69
C CYS A 190 -11.57 -0.06 -20.62
N PRO A 191 -11.07 -0.66 -21.71
CA PRO A 191 -11.92 -1.39 -22.66
C PRO A 191 -12.38 -2.72 -22.06
N LEU A 192 -13.68 -3.05 -22.19
CA LEU A 192 -14.30 -4.23 -21.58
C LEU A 192 -13.68 -5.58 -21.98
N ILE A 193 -12.91 -5.63 -23.08
CA ILE A 193 -12.19 -6.82 -23.54
C ILE A 193 -10.96 -7.16 -22.67
N VAL A 194 -10.48 -6.21 -21.87
CA VAL A 194 -9.37 -6.42 -20.95
C VAL A 194 -9.94 -6.90 -19.60
N PRO A 195 -9.46 -8.02 -19.02
CA PRO A 195 -10.02 -8.56 -17.78
C PRO A 195 -10.02 -7.56 -16.60
N LEU A 196 -8.97 -6.75 -16.48
CA LEU A 196 -8.88 -5.62 -15.55
C LEU A 196 -10.00 -4.58 -15.69
N CYS A 197 -10.72 -4.59 -16.80
CA CYS A 197 -11.77 -3.65 -17.18
C CYS A 197 -13.14 -4.31 -17.36
N GLY A 198 -13.36 -5.52 -16.83
CA GLY A 198 -14.66 -6.20 -16.89
C GLY A 198 -15.78 -5.45 -16.14
N SER A 199 -17.00 -6.02 -16.11
CA SER A 199 -18.16 -5.37 -15.45
C SER A 199 -18.36 -5.73 -13.97
N VAL A 200 -17.58 -6.67 -13.43
CA VAL A 200 -17.81 -7.28 -12.11
C VAL A 200 -16.83 -6.77 -11.07
N SER A 201 -15.65 -7.39 -10.94
CA SER A 201 -14.61 -7.05 -9.96
C SER A 201 -13.36 -6.54 -10.69
N SER A 202 -13.39 -5.27 -11.06
CA SER A 202 -12.46 -4.69 -12.04
C SER A 202 -12.26 -3.19 -11.77
N LEU A 203 -11.41 -2.56 -12.58
CA LEU A 203 -11.14 -1.12 -12.60
C LEU A 203 -11.95 -0.36 -13.66
N HIS A 204 -12.98 -0.97 -14.24
CA HIS A 204 -13.94 -0.22 -15.04
C HIS A 204 -14.81 0.63 -14.11
N CYS A 205 -14.96 1.92 -14.39
CA CYS A 205 -15.67 2.87 -13.52
C CYS A 205 -17.15 2.49 -13.26
N SER A 206 -17.78 1.76 -14.19
CA SER A 206 -19.15 1.25 -14.03
C SER A 206 -19.27 -0.17 -13.47
N SER A 207 -18.14 -0.82 -13.11
CA SER A 207 -18.13 -2.16 -12.54
C SER A 207 -18.86 -2.23 -11.20
N LYS A 208 -19.33 -3.43 -10.81
CA LYS A 208 -19.98 -3.63 -9.51
C LYS A 208 -19.07 -3.22 -8.34
N LEU A 209 -17.78 -3.56 -8.43
CA LEU A 209 -16.78 -3.17 -7.44
C LEU A 209 -16.67 -1.64 -7.32
N MET A 210 -16.42 -0.92 -8.42
CA MET A 210 -16.23 0.54 -8.36
C MET A 210 -17.48 1.26 -7.85
N LYS A 211 -18.67 0.80 -8.27
CA LYS A 211 -19.94 1.33 -7.77
C LYS A 211 -20.08 1.14 -6.27
N GLU A 212 -19.80 -0.05 -5.74
CA GLU A 212 -19.88 -0.31 -4.29
C GLU A 212 -18.89 0.56 -3.51
N LEU A 213 -17.63 0.62 -3.94
CA LEU A 213 -16.61 1.42 -3.24
C LEU A 213 -16.95 2.91 -3.22
N ASN A 214 -17.58 3.43 -4.28
CA ASN A 214 -17.82 4.86 -4.44
C ASN A 214 -19.25 5.29 -4.04
N SER A 215 -20.14 4.35 -3.70
CA SER A 215 -21.50 4.65 -3.22
C SER A 215 -21.60 4.79 -1.70
N GLN A 216 -20.48 4.72 -0.97
CA GLN A 216 -20.49 4.79 0.49
C GLN A 216 -20.82 6.22 0.94
N ALA A 217 -21.75 6.36 1.89
CA ALA A 217 -22.21 7.65 2.37
C ALA A 217 -21.17 8.41 3.22
N TYR A 218 -20.16 7.71 3.71
CA TYR A 218 -19.10 8.24 4.55
C TYR A 218 -17.77 7.55 4.24
N ARG A 219 -16.67 8.15 4.71
CA ARG A 219 -15.32 7.58 4.64
C ARG A 219 -15.25 6.29 5.45
N PHE A 220 -14.84 5.20 4.81
CA PHE A 220 -14.72 3.90 5.47
C PHE A 220 -13.28 3.36 5.48
N GLU A 221 -12.37 4.03 4.78
CA GLU A 221 -10.99 3.60 4.58
C GLU A 221 -10.15 3.66 5.87
N GLY A 222 -10.59 4.42 6.87
CA GLY A 222 -9.93 4.55 8.17
C GLY A 222 -10.44 5.79 8.92
N HIS A 223 -9.80 6.11 10.04
CA HIS A 223 -10.07 7.35 10.76
C HIS A 223 -9.85 8.57 9.86
N SER A 224 -8.72 8.59 9.15
CA SER A 224 -8.37 9.61 8.15
C SER A 224 -8.02 8.97 6.81
N SER A 225 -8.35 9.62 5.70
CA SER A 225 -7.91 9.21 4.38
C SER A 225 -7.54 10.38 3.49
N TYR A 226 -6.58 10.14 2.59
CA TYR A 226 -6.00 11.13 1.70
C TYR A 226 -5.72 10.50 0.33
N ASP A 227 -5.83 11.30 -0.73
CA ASP A 227 -5.32 10.94 -2.04
C ASP A 227 -4.18 11.85 -2.47
N ILE A 228 -3.18 11.25 -3.12
CA ILE A 228 -2.12 11.95 -3.84
C ILE A 228 -2.26 11.54 -5.30
N HIS A 229 -2.57 12.50 -6.18
CA HIS A 229 -2.80 12.23 -7.60
C HIS A 229 -2.10 13.25 -8.48
N SER A 230 -1.76 12.84 -9.70
CA SER A 230 -1.06 13.68 -10.67
C SER A 230 -1.91 13.98 -11.89
N LEU A 231 -1.77 15.19 -12.43
CA LEU A 231 -2.32 15.56 -13.73
C LEU A 231 -1.53 14.96 -14.92
N SER A 232 -0.36 14.41 -14.65
CA SER A 232 0.51 13.77 -15.65
C SER A 232 0.50 12.24 -15.55
N ASP A 233 -0.42 11.67 -14.74
CA ASP A 233 -0.61 10.22 -14.64
C ASP A 233 -1.40 9.68 -15.84
N THR A 234 -0.67 9.24 -16.86
CA THR A 234 -1.26 8.67 -18.08
C THR A 234 -1.71 7.22 -17.91
N ILE A 235 -1.35 6.55 -16.81
CA ILE A 235 -1.69 5.14 -16.57
C ILE A 235 -3.13 5.02 -16.08
N ILE A 236 -3.50 5.80 -15.06
CA ILE A 236 -4.89 5.81 -14.58
C ILE A 236 -5.74 6.83 -15.36
N GLY A 237 -5.11 7.88 -15.90
CA GLY A 237 -5.77 8.98 -16.58
C GLY A 237 -6.43 9.97 -15.62
N LEU A 238 -7.13 10.96 -16.18
CA LEU A 238 -7.67 12.08 -15.42
C LEU A 238 -9.15 11.91 -15.10
N ARG A 239 -9.93 11.40 -16.06
CA ARG A 239 -11.38 11.29 -15.97
C ARG A 239 -11.84 9.85 -16.15
N CYS A 240 -12.54 9.35 -15.14
CA CYS A 240 -13.08 8.01 -15.09
C CYS A 240 -14.60 8.14 -14.99
N CYS A 241 -15.32 7.80 -16.06
CA CYS A 241 -16.72 8.19 -16.23
C CYS A 241 -16.85 9.73 -16.08
N ASN A 242 -17.55 10.21 -15.05
CA ASN A 242 -17.78 11.64 -14.80
C ASN A 242 -16.95 12.19 -13.64
N GLU A 243 -16.02 11.38 -13.10
CA GLU A 243 -15.27 11.69 -11.89
C GLU A 243 -13.78 11.76 -12.17
N SER A 244 -13.01 12.38 -11.26
CA SER A 244 -11.55 12.31 -11.33
C SER A 244 -11.07 10.92 -10.93
N CYS A 245 -10.27 10.27 -11.78
CA CYS A 245 -9.83 8.89 -11.56
C CYS A 245 -9.12 8.68 -10.21
N GLY A 246 -8.23 9.63 -9.87
CA GLY A 246 -7.34 9.56 -8.71
C GLY A 246 -7.91 10.13 -7.42
N VAL A 247 -9.01 10.88 -7.46
CA VAL A 247 -9.61 11.47 -6.25
C VAL A 247 -10.34 10.41 -5.44
N LEU A 248 -10.13 10.37 -4.12
CA LEU A 248 -10.79 9.40 -3.25
C LEU A 248 -12.17 9.93 -2.78
N PRO A 249 -13.26 9.16 -2.81
CA PRO A 249 -14.51 9.62 -2.21
C PRO A 249 -14.40 9.84 -0.70
N ASN A 250 -15.07 10.86 -0.17
CA ASN A 250 -15.17 11.15 1.27
C ASN A 250 -13.83 11.37 2.02
N ARG A 251 -12.71 11.57 1.31
CA ARG A 251 -11.40 11.80 1.94
C ARG A 251 -11.36 13.07 2.78
N ASN A 252 -10.38 13.13 3.69
CA ASN A 252 -10.06 14.36 4.42
C ASN A 252 -9.52 15.43 3.48
N GLU A 253 -8.51 15.09 2.66
CA GLU A 253 -7.86 16.04 1.75
C GLU A 253 -7.27 15.35 0.51
N SER A 254 -7.25 16.08 -0.61
CA SER A 254 -6.56 15.68 -1.85
C SER A 254 -5.29 16.50 -2.04
N PHE A 255 -4.22 15.83 -2.40
CA PHE A 255 -2.95 16.43 -2.81
C PHE A 255 -2.75 16.21 -4.29
N LYS A 256 -2.95 17.28 -5.05
CA LYS A 256 -2.73 17.26 -6.49
C LYS A 256 -1.34 17.76 -6.81
N VAL A 257 -0.54 16.93 -7.47
CA VAL A 257 0.80 17.31 -7.96
C VAL A 257 0.78 17.48 -9.48
N ALA A 258 1.63 18.36 -9.98
CA ALA A 258 1.89 18.51 -11.40
C ALA A 258 3.13 17.69 -11.78
N ASP A 259 3.21 17.28 -13.05
CA ASP A 259 4.45 16.83 -13.70
C ASP A 259 5.10 15.55 -13.16
N LEU A 260 4.41 14.78 -12.32
CA LEU A 260 4.84 13.43 -11.93
C LEU A 260 4.06 12.36 -12.70
N ASP A 261 4.75 11.42 -13.33
CA ASP A 261 4.08 10.26 -13.92
C ASP A 261 3.60 9.28 -12.82
N HIS A 262 2.91 8.21 -13.23
CA HIS A 262 2.32 7.22 -12.32
C HIS A 262 3.30 6.58 -11.33
N PHE A 263 4.56 6.38 -11.75
CA PHE A 263 5.59 5.71 -10.95
C PHE A 263 6.39 6.72 -10.13
N MET A 264 6.76 7.85 -10.72
CA MET A 264 7.39 8.97 -10.01
C MET A 264 6.48 9.50 -8.90
N LEU A 265 5.17 9.51 -9.10
CA LEU A 265 4.21 9.89 -8.08
C LEU A 265 4.40 9.09 -6.78
N LEU A 266 4.76 7.81 -6.89
CA LEU A 266 5.03 6.97 -5.73
C LEU A 266 6.35 7.30 -5.04
N SER A 267 7.45 7.48 -5.80
CA SER A 267 8.78 7.73 -5.21
C SER A 267 9.02 9.17 -4.79
N GLU A 268 8.56 10.14 -5.57
CA GLU A 268 8.85 11.56 -5.35
C GLU A 268 7.95 12.19 -4.28
N THR A 269 6.88 11.51 -3.88
CA THR A 269 5.98 11.99 -2.81
C THR A 269 6.16 11.28 -1.48
N ILE A 270 7.22 10.47 -1.31
CA ILE A 270 7.47 9.69 -0.07
C ILE A 270 7.44 10.58 1.18
N THR A 271 8.02 11.79 1.11
CA THR A 271 8.02 12.75 2.23
C THR A 271 6.60 13.21 2.58
N LEU A 272 5.78 13.53 1.57
CA LEU A 272 4.38 13.89 1.76
C LEU A 272 3.59 12.72 2.35
N GLN A 273 3.73 11.51 1.80
CA GLN A 273 3.07 10.31 2.31
C GLN A 273 3.35 10.10 3.80
N LEU A 274 4.62 10.19 4.22
CA LEU A 274 5.00 10.07 5.62
C LEU A 274 4.41 11.18 6.49
N SER A 275 4.36 12.42 5.99
CA SER A 275 3.80 13.55 6.73
C SER A 275 2.31 13.36 7.03
N LEU A 276 1.56 12.77 6.10
CA LEU A 276 0.13 12.46 6.25
C LEU A 276 -0.10 11.40 7.33
N LEU A 277 0.79 10.42 7.47
CA LEU A 277 0.70 9.42 8.54
C LEU A 277 0.96 10.01 9.94
N LYS A 278 1.69 11.12 10.01
CA LYS A 278 2.06 11.81 11.24
C LYS A 278 1.04 12.87 11.67
N GLN A 279 0.09 13.25 10.81
CA GLN A 279 -0.95 14.20 11.21
C GLN A 279 -1.71 13.63 12.42
N THR A 280 -1.76 14.41 13.50
CA THR A 280 -2.66 14.16 14.63
C THR A 280 -4.04 14.70 14.28
N ASP A 281 -5.09 14.12 14.85
CA ASP A 281 -6.50 14.31 14.49
C ASP A 281 -7.08 15.73 14.76
N GLY A 282 -6.27 16.80 14.70
CA GLY A 282 -6.64 18.14 15.15
C GLY A 282 -6.12 19.33 14.34
N ARG A 283 -5.52 19.18 13.15
CA ARG A 283 -5.18 20.34 12.30
C ARG A 283 -6.19 20.53 11.17
N ASN A 284 -7.17 21.40 11.42
CA ASN A 284 -7.86 22.16 10.37
C ASN A 284 -6.81 22.89 9.54
N SER A 285 -6.59 22.48 8.29
CA SER A 285 -5.75 23.24 7.36
C SER A 285 -6.56 23.49 6.10
N GLY A 286 -6.92 24.75 5.89
CA GLY A 286 -7.55 25.22 4.65
C GLY A 286 -6.58 25.11 3.47
N ASN A 287 -7.17 24.94 2.28
CA ASN A 287 -6.59 25.05 0.94
C ASN A 287 -5.08 25.36 0.90
N SER A 288 -4.26 24.33 0.87
CA SER A 288 -2.84 24.47 0.54
C SER A 288 -2.58 23.71 -0.76
N ILE A 289 -2.36 24.44 -1.85
CA ILE A 289 -1.56 23.93 -2.96
C ILE A 289 -0.15 23.83 -2.41
N THR A 290 0.27 22.62 -2.01
CA THR A 290 1.65 22.38 -1.61
C THR A 290 2.49 22.39 -2.88
N ARG A 291 3.24 23.47 -3.10
CA ARG A 291 4.40 23.40 -3.99
C ARG A 291 5.43 22.56 -3.26
N ILE A 292 6.07 21.65 -4.00
CA ILE A 292 7.10 20.76 -3.48
C ILE A 292 8.19 21.56 -2.73
N ASP A 293 8.41 22.83 -3.11
CA ASP A 293 9.34 23.82 -2.53
C ASP A 293 9.08 24.20 -1.05
N ASP A 294 7.92 23.93 -0.45
CA ASP A 294 7.60 24.28 0.95
C ASP A 294 7.93 23.16 1.97
N ILE A 295 8.55 22.07 1.51
CA ILE A 295 9.02 20.97 2.35
C ILE A 295 10.51 21.22 2.62
N ASP A 296 10.88 21.35 3.89
CA ASP A 296 12.25 21.62 4.36
C ASP A 296 13.30 20.71 3.67
N PHE A 297 14.01 21.25 2.67
CA PHE A 297 14.94 20.53 1.76
C PHE A 297 16.36 20.38 2.31
N ASP A 298 16.63 20.84 3.53
CA ASP A 298 18.01 21.00 4.00
C ASP A 298 18.79 19.68 4.21
N ASP A 299 18.16 18.50 4.08
CA ASP A 299 18.83 17.19 4.22
C ASP A 299 18.78 16.27 2.98
N ASP A 300 18.14 16.66 1.87
CA ASP A 300 17.82 15.74 0.75
C ASP A 300 18.95 15.58 -0.31
N ILE A 301 20.14 16.14 -0.08
CA ILE A 301 21.24 16.07 -1.07
C ILE A 301 21.91 14.68 -1.14
N LYS A 302 21.65 13.77 -0.19
CA LYS A 302 22.38 12.50 -0.10
C LYS A 302 21.73 11.28 -0.77
N TYR A 303 20.54 11.42 -1.37
CA TYR A 303 19.76 10.30 -1.91
C TYR A 303 19.29 10.46 -3.37
N ARG A 304 19.89 11.38 -4.14
CA ARG A 304 19.74 11.44 -5.60
C ARG A 304 20.61 10.40 -6.30
#